data_AF-A0AA44VSK0-F1
#
_entry.id   AF-A0AA44VSK0-F1
#
_cell.length_a   1.000
_cell.length_b   1.000
_cell.length_c   1.000
_cell.angle_alpha   90.00
_cell.angle_beta   90.00
_cell.angle_gamma   90.00
#
_symmetry.space_group_name_H-M   'P 1'
#
loop_
_entity.id
_entity.type
_entity.pdbx_description
1 polymer ?
#
loop_
_entity_poly.entity_id
_entity_poly.type
_entity_poly.pdbx_seq_one_letter_code
_entity_poly.pdbx_strand_id
1 'polypeptide(L)'
;MRKTDINPLKLCALSAAILVGITGCNDSDSDSSTTPIDVTNPIDVTNPITTTQGTFVDAAVDGLYYTDSENNSGFTENGGQYTASSNSAVTFYLGGEGGLKVGAASNRDVLSPFEATGTYERAVNLAILLQSVNVGGTDANIVLPETLSTNIDDTTSSALHKINLDDQDTVITFLEDHMGMNQADIVSEDDAIAHMNDSLGKYERGEDSSVPMFQRGSGNIIREVSVSQYKLTGFNDDNSANQKEFYVHADKTTDEDTFNLVRSSARWDYKLSDNAIVFLEGNNDSGFSSTWAGQYLSCVALEGDFTVTDDNQTKCNDQPATTLAQFNLSTPFSYKFNNPNESEPEESYSYDDEDIKNHMPYVFATSQSELNTMVESELYDDASAEDVYKWQYNIYSQSYDATTQVLTVLDKKFSLGDQADKSASNASASESTRFIYQIDAQETDRYVDFVGTWEHLETCNNGEQARSEYVFGEKDITVSGQECSGSTPVELDDEGPYSYADFSNLDYWWFNQTDRASKATLAELNTTVRFCDSDGYEMGNECPNGKEYFVKWSYMPAGKDWDQGVLTRRKMQPDGTSNNVSTYQKIN
;
A
#
# COMPACT_ATOMS: atom_id res chain seq x y z
N MET A 1 6.14 -9.54 -40.64
CA MET A 1 5.22 -9.66 -39.50
C MET A 1 3.83 -9.29 -39.95
N ARG A 2 2.76 -9.89 -39.39
CA ARG A 2 1.44 -9.24 -39.35
C ARG A 2 1.43 -8.34 -38.13
N LYS A 3 0.79 -7.17 -38.20
CA LYS A 3 0.24 -6.55 -36.99
C LYS A 3 -0.95 -7.40 -36.55
N THR A 4 -1.00 -7.73 -35.27
CA THR A 4 -2.25 -8.07 -34.56
C THR A 4 -2.65 -6.78 -33.88
N ASP A 5 -3.69 -6.13 -34.40
CA ASP A 5 -4.25 -4.94 -33.78
C ASP A 5 -5.04 -5.43 -32.55
N ILE A 6 -4.50 -5.22 -31.35
CA ILE A 6 -5.15 -5.58 -30.09
C ILE A 6 -6.17 -4.49 -29.77
N ASN A 7 -7.44 -4.88 -29.79
CA ASN A 7 -8.60 -4.02 -29.57
C ASN A 7 -8.70 -3.64 -28.07
N PRO A 8 -9.59 -2.72 -27.67
CA PRO A 8 -9.43 -2.21 -25.83
C PRO A 8 -9.57 -3.35 -24.80
N LEU A 9 -8.89 -3.22 -23.65
CA LEU A 9 -8.99 -4.20 -22.56
C LEU A 9 -10.28 -3.95 -21.77
N LYS A 10 -11.37 -4.31 -22.43
CA LYS A 10 -12.62 -4.67 -21.79
C LYS A 10 -12.75 -6.19 -21.90
N LEU A 11 -12.91 -6.86 -20.77
CA LEU A 11 -13.66 -8.12 -20.81
C LEU A 11 -15.09 -7.84 -21.32
N CYS A 12 -15.72 -8.85 -21.89
CA CYS A 12 -16.90 -8.81 -22.79
C CYS A 12 -16.62 -8.53 -24.28
N ALA A 13 -16.16 -9.59 -24.97
CA ALA A 13 -16.38 -9.98 -26.38
C ALA A 13 -16.29 -8.95 -27.55
N LEU A 14 -15.46 -9.28 -28.58
CA LEU A 14 -16.01 -10.01 -29.76
C LEU A 14 -14.98 -10.69 -30.71
N SER A 15 -15.07 -12.02 -30.76
CA SER A 15 -14.86 -12.96 -31.89
C SER A 15 -14.13 -12.55 -33.19
N ALA A 16 -13.08 -13.30 -33.54
CA ALA A 16 -12.68 -13.56 -34.94
C ALA A 16 -12.19 -15.02 -35.16
N ALA A 17 -12.91 -15.81 -35.96
CA ALA A 17 -12.64 -17.24 -36.12
C ALA A 17 -11.59 -17.57 -37.21
N ILE A 18 -10.68 -18.52 -36.93
CA ILE A 18 -9.83 -19.16 -37.93
C ILE A 18 -9.94 -20.69 -37.84
N LEU A 19 -10.41 -21.31 -38.92
CA LEU A 19 -10.37 -22.76 -39.13
C LEU A 19 -8.96 -23.23 -39.51
N VAL A 20 -8.35 -24.06 -38.69
CA VAL A 20 -7.33 -25.04 -39.13
C VAL A 20 -7.67 -26.39 -38.52
N GLY A 21 -8.14 -27.32 -39.35
CA GLY A 21 -8.33 -28.72 -38.93
C GLY A 21 -7.05 -29.52 -39.13
N ILE A 22 -6.66 -30.32 -38.14
CA ILE A 22 -5.66 -31.38 -38.28
C ILE A 22 -6.29 -32.70 -37.82
N THR A 23 -6.43 -33.65 -38.73
CA THR A 23 -6.89 -35.02 -38.40
C THR A 23 -5.76 -35.79 -37.73
N GLY A 24 -5.99 -36.33 -36.53
CA GLY A 24 -4.93 -36.94 -35.72
C GLY A 24 -5.40 -38.08 -34.82
N CYS A 25 -6.28 -38.98 -35.30
CA CYS A 25 -6.52 -40.24 -34.59
C CYS A 25 -5.25 -41.11 -34.63
N ASN A 26 -4.71 -41.45 -33.46
CA ASN A 26 -4.19 -42.81 -33.24
C ASN A 26 -4.59 -43.28 -31.85
N ASP A 27 -5.08 -44.51 -31.78
CA ASP A 27 -5.71 -45.15 -30.63
C ASP A 27 -4.83 -46.31 -30.12
N SER A 28 -5.36 -47.11 -29.19
CA SER A 28 -4.89 -48.41 -28.68
C SER A 28 -3.78 -48.42 -27.62
N ASP A 29 -4.26 -48.66 -26.40
CA ASP A 29 -3.90 -49.76 -25.50
C ASP A 29 -2.55 -49.80 -24.75
N SER A 30 -2.72 -49.73 -23.43
CA SER A 30 -1.97 -50.35 -22.33
C SER A 30 -0.88 -51.38 -22.65
N ASP A 31 0.21 -51.31 -21.87
CA ASP A 31 0.57 -52.45 -21.01
C ASP A 31 1.16 -51.98 -19.67
N SER A 32 1.25 -52.90 -18.71
CA SER A 32 1.65 -52.64 -17.31
C SER A 32 3.10 -53.04 -17.02
N SER A 33 3.81 -52.24 -16.23
CA SER A 33 5.14 -52.61 -15.71
C SER A 33 5.32 -52.22 -14.24
N THR A 34 4.97 -53.12 -13.32
CA THR A 34 5.21 -52.95 -11.88
C THR A 34 6.69 -53.17 -11.55
N THR A 35 7.39 -52.14 -11.09
CA THR A 35 8.68 -52.27 -10.38
C THR A 35 8.47 -52.01 -8.89
N PRO A 36 8.86 -52.92 -7.97
CA PRO A 36 8.66 -52.70 -6.54
C PRO A 36 9.52 -51.54 -6.02
N ILE A 37 8.89 -50.62 -5.29
CA ILE A 37 9.59 -49.67 -4.41
C ILE A 37 9.86 -50.39 -3.08
N ASP A 38 11.12 -50.41 -2.65
CA ASP A 38 11.54 -51.09 -1.41
C ASP A 38 11.27 -50.19 -0.20
N VAL A 39 10.41 -50.65 0.73
CA VAL A 39 9.86 -49.83 1.82
C VAL A 39 10.68 -50.01 3.09
N THR A 40 11.89 -49.44 3.12
CA THR A 40 12.77 -49.45 4.30
C THR A 40 13.43 -48.10 4.62
N ASN A 41 12.65 -47.01 4.58
CA ASN A 41 12.82 -45.87 5.50
C ASN A 41 11.62 -44.90 5.41
N PRO A 42 10.97 -44.52 6.52
CA PRO A 42 10.20 -43.29 6.56
C PRO A 42 11.19 -42.12 6.58
N ILE A 43 11.15 -41.27 5.56
CA ILE A 43 11.71 -39.91 5.70
C ILE A 43 10.64 -39.10 6.42
N ASP A 44 10.75 -39.08 7.74
CA ASP A 44 9.92 -38.23 8.59
C ASP A 44 10.41 -36.78 8.45
N VAL A 45 9.63 -35.95 7.75
CA VAL A 45 9.80 -34.49 7.70
C VAL A 45 8.63 -33.81 8.41
N THR A 46 8.20 -34.37 9.55
CA THR A 46 7.44 -33.59 10.55
C THR A 46 8.39 -32.69 11.32
N ASN A 47 8.92 -31.66 10.65
CA ASN A 47 9.19 -30.41 11.36
C ASN A 47 7.83 -29.97 11.94
N PRO A 48 7.66 -29.89 13.27
CA PRO A 48 6.39 -29.45 13.81
C PRO A 48 6.19 -27.99 13.40
N ILE A 49 5.05 -27.68 12.79
CA ILE A 49 4.60 -26.30 12.61
C ILE A 49 4.46 -25.72 14.02
N THR A 50 5.37 -24.83 14.40
CA THR A 50 5.29 -24.14 15.69
C THR A 50 4.22 -23.07 15.58
N THR A 51 3.20 -23.14 16.42
CA THR A 51 2.22 -22.08 16.55
C THR A 51 2.63 -21.11 17.65
N THR A 52 2.54 -19.83 17.36
CA THR A 52 2.79 -18.71 18.27
C THR A 52 1.46 -17.97 18.50
N GLN A 53 1.19 -17.68 19.76
CA GLN A 53 0.05 -16.84 20.15
C GLN A 53 0.46 -15.37 19.99
N GLY A 54 -0.38 -14.59 19.30
CA GLY A 54 -0.27 -13.14 19.21
C GLY A 54 -1.55 -12.47 19.69
N THR A 55 -1.52 -11.14 19.80
CA THR A 55 -2.64 -10.30 20.24
C THR A 55 -2.93 -9.22 19.21
N PHE A 56 -4.19 -9.00 18.84
CA PHE A 56 -4.61 -7.84 18.05
C PHE A 56 -5.04 -6.69 18.98
N VAL A 57 -4.41 -5.52 18.81
CA VAL A 57 -4.49 -4.37 19.73
C VAL A 57 -4.73 -3.07 18.98
N ASP A 58 -5.96 -2.57 19.08
CA ASP A 58 -6.25 -1.14 19.16
C ASP A 58 -6.26 -0.78 20.67
N ALA A 59 -7.35 -1.10 21.38
CA ALA A 59 -7.25 -1.90 22.60
C ALA A 59 -7.33 -3.39 22.20
N ALA A 60 -7.15 -4.33 23.14
CA ALA A 60 -7.35 -5.75 22.84
C ALA A 60 -8.72 -6.01 22.16
N VAL A 61 -8.74 -6.63 20.96
CA VAL A 61 -9.96 -6.74 20.13
C VAL A 61 -10.48 -8.17 20.06
N ASP A 62 -11.55 -8.49 20.78
CA ASP A 62 -12.25 -9.78 20.68
C ASP A 62 -13.28 -9.78 19.53
N GLY A 63 -13.29 -10.85 18.74
CA GLY A 63 -14.29 -11.12 17.69
C GLY A 63 -13.86 -10.86 16.24
N LEU A 64 -12.60 -10.45 15.98
CA LEU A 64 -12.06 -10.43 14.62
C LEU A 64 -11.79 -11.86 14.16
N TYR A 65 -12.19 -12.20 12.94
CA TYR A 65 -11.80 -13.48 12.35
C TYR A 65 -10.38 -13.39 11.79
N TYR A 66 -9.62 -14.48 11.86
CA TYR A 66 -8.28 -14.55 11.30
C TYR A 66 -8.02 -15.85 10.55
N THR A 67 -7.12 -15.77 9.55
CA THR A 67 -6.52 -16.92 8.86
C THR A 67 -5.00 -16.74 8.82
N ASP A 68 -4.23 -17.83 8.86
CA ASP A 68 -2.80 -17.83 8.53
C ASP A 68 -2.51 -18.54 7.19
N SER A 69 -1.29 -18.37 6.66
CA SER A 69 -0.88 -18.98 5.39
C SER A 69 -0.72 -20.51 5.43
N GLU A 70 -0.91 -21.14 6.60
CA GLU A 70 -0.90 -22.60 6.80
C GLU A 70 -2.33 -23.16 7.04
N ASN A 71 -3.37 -22.34 6.86
CA ASN A 71 -4.80 -22.64 7.04
C ASN A 71 -5.25 -22.85 8.50
N ASN A 72 -4.51 -22.33 9.49
CA ASN A 72 -5.07 -22.13 10.83
C ASN A 72 -6.03 -20.94 10.79
N SER A 73 -7.15 -21.03 11.50
CA SER A 73 -8.13 -19.95 11.57
C SER A 73 -8.95 -19.99 12.86
N GLY A 74 -9.58 -18.86 13.17
CA GLY A 74 -10.45 -18.71 14.34
C GLY A 74 -10.93 -17.27 14.51
N PHE A 75 -11.47 -16.97 15.68
CA PHE A 75 -11.74 -15.59 16.11
C PHE A 75 -10.74 -15.18 17.19
N THR A 76 -10.42 -13.89 17.26
CA THR A 76 -9.69 -13.32 18.39
C THR A 76 -10.54 -13.42 19.65
N GLU A 77 -9.97 -13.95 20.74
CA GLU A 77 -10.68 -14.17 21.99
C GLU A 77 -9.79 -13.88 23.22
N ASN A 78 -10.40 -13.82 24.40
CA ASN A 78 -9.72 -13.74 25.70
C ASN A 78 -8.83 -12.50 25.86
N GLY A 79 -9.21 -11.39 25.23
CA GLY A 79 -8.40 -10.17 25.15
C GLY A 79 -7.59 -10.11 23.86
N GLY A 80 -8.24 -10.32 22.72
CA GLY A 80 -7.64 -10.13 21.40
C GLY A 80 -6.66 -11.21 20.95
N GLN A 81 -6.60 -12.35 21.64
CA GLN A 81 -5.61 -13.39 21.37
C GLN A 81 -5.99 -14.22 20.14
N TYR A 82 -5.01 -14.45 19.26
CA TYR A 82 -5.09 -15.37 18.12
C TYR A 82 -3.96 -16.41 18.19
N THR A 83 -4.00 -17.45 17.37
CA THR A 83 -2.94 -18.48 17.31
C THR A 83 -2.67 -18.87 15.87
N ALA A 84 -1.47 -18.55 15.39
CA ALA A 84 -1.04 -18.78 14.02
C ALA A 84 0.37 -19.38 13.98
N SER A 85 0.81 -19.84 12.82
CA SER A 85 2.12 -20.45 12.60
C SER A 85 3.24 -19.41 12.71
N SER A 86 4.37 -19.78 13.28
CA SER A 86 5.53 -18.87 13.38
C SER A 86 6.09 -18.58 11.98
N ASN A 87 6.37 -17.31 11.69
CA ASN A 87 6.83 -16.78 10.40
C ASN A 87 5.80 -16.80 9.24
N SER A 88 4.55 -17.20 9.49
CA SER A 88 3.44 -17.03 8.52
C SER A 88 2.89 -15.60 8.55
N ALA A 89 2.29 -15.16 7.45
CA ALA A 89 1.35 -14.03 7.49
C ALA A 89 0.03 -14.44 8.16
N VAL A 90 -0.56 -13.50 8.89
CA VAL A 90 -1.91 -13.60 9.48
C VAL A 90 -2.77 -12.50 8.87
N THR A 91 -3.94 -12.88 8.36
CA THR A 91 -4.92 -12.00 7.72
C THR A 91 -6.10 -11.83 8.64
N PHE A 92 -6.55 -10.59 8.85
CA PHE A 92 -7.68 -10.27 9.73
C PHE A 92 -8.92 -9.85 8.93
N TYR A 93 -10.09 -10.21 9.45
CA TYR A 93 -11.38 -9.94 8.84
C TYR A 93 -12.40 -9.50 9.88
N LEU A 94 -13.19 -8.48 9.55
CA LEU A 94 -14.40 -8.12 10.28
C LEU A 94 -15.60 -8.82 9.61
N GLY A 95 -16.44 -9.49 10.40
CA GLY A 95 -17.60 -10.23 9.88
C GLY A 95 -17.33 -11.68 9.43
N GLY A 96 -16.19 -12.28 9.80
CA GLY A 96 -15.82 -13.63 9.36
C GLY A 96 -15.02 -13.66 8.05
N GLU A 97 -14.70 -14.87 7.57
CA GLU A 97 -13.89 -15.12 6.37
C GLU A 97 -14.44 -14.44 5.11
N GLY A 98 -15.77 -14.46 4.94
CA GLY A 98 -16.52 -13.76 3.89
C GLY A 98 -17.00 -12.36 4.31
N GLY A 99 -16.13 -11.61 5.00
CA GLY A 99 -16.39 -10.27 5.48
C GLY A 99 -15.44 -9.22 4.90
N LEU A 100 -15.23 -8.12 5.62
CA LEU A 100 -14.24 -7.11 5.26
C LEU A 100 -12.83 -7.65 5.55
N LYS A 101 -12.07 -8.01 4.51
CA LYS A 101 -10.63 -8.31 4.60
C LYS A 101 -9.88 -7.03 4.98
N VAL A 102 -9.44 -6.94 6.23
CA VAL A 102 -8.77 -5.77 6.81
C VAL A 102 -7.37 -5.57 6.21
N GLY A 103 -6.63 -6.68 6.14
CA GLY A 103 -5.25 -6.76 5.65
C GLY A 103 -4.48 -7.87 6.39
N ALA A 104 -3.16 -7.93 6.18
CA ALA A 104 -2.31 -8.99 6.72
C ALA A 104 -0.92 -8.50 7.13
N ALA A 105 -0.31 -9.18 8.11
CA ALA A 105 1.03 -8.93 8.62
C ALA A 105 1.69 -10.24 9.09
N SER A 106 3.04 -10.29 9.16
CA SER A 106 3.74 -11.47 9.71
C SER A 106 3.43 -11.65 11.20
N ASN A 107 3.10 -12.89 11.60
CA ASN A 107 2.73 -13.28 12.97
C ASN A 107 3.77 -12.82 14.01
N ARG A 108 3.30 -12.14 15.06
CA ARG A 108 4.12 -11.67 16.20
C ARG A 108 3.24 -11.40 17.42
N ASP A 109 3.86 -11.26 18.60
CA ASP A 109 3.20 -11.14 19.91
C ASP A 109 2.11 -10.05 19.96
N VAL A 110 2.30 -8.92 19.27
CA VAL A 110 1.35 -7.80 19.17
C VAL A 110 1.27 -7.29 17.73
N LEU A 111 0.05 -7.21 17.19
CA LEU A 111 -0.30 -6.50 15.94
C LEU A 111 -1.35 -5.43 16.24
N SER A 112 -1.34 -4.33 15.50
CA SER A 112 -2.34 -3.26 15.58
C SER A 112 -2.96 -2.96 14.20
N PRO A 113 -3.96 -2.06 14.12
CA PRO A 113 -4.45 -1.53 12.84
C PRO A 113 -3.33 -1.05 11.90
N PHE A 114 -2.23 -0.50 12.42
CA PHE A 114 -1.11 -0.02 11.61
C PHE A 114 -0.35 -1.16 10.93
N GLU A 115 0.02 -2.22 11.65
CA GLU A 115 0.70 -3.38 11.04
C GLU A 115 -0.22 -4.11 10.06
N ALA A 116 -1.50 -4.25 10.36
CA ALA A 116 -2.41 -5.05 9.56
C ALA A 116 -2.84 -4.38 8.25
N THR A 117 -2.93 -3.04 8.20
CA THR A 117 -3.56 -2.33 7.07
C THR A 117 -2.62 -1.59 6.12
N GLY A 118 -1.37 -1.32 6.52
CA GLY A 118 -0.30 -0.81 5.65
C GLY A 118 -0.31 0.69 5.31
N THR A 119 -1.33 1.45 5.73
CA THR A 119 -1.35 2.93 5.58
C THR A 119 -1.96 3.57 6.83
N TYR A 120 -1.60 4.83 7.10
CA TYR A 120 -2.13 5.58 8.24
C TYR A 120 -3.66 5.71 8.15
N GLU A 121 -4.20 6.14 7.00
CA GLU A 121 -5.66 6.22 6.80
C GLU A 121 -6.39 4.91 7.11
N ARG A 122 -5.92 3.78 6.54
CA ARG A 122 -6.62 2.50 6.72
C ARG A 122 -6.58 2.02 8.17
N ALA A 123 -5.51 2.33 8.90
CA ALA A 123 -5.38 2.03 10.32
C ALA A 123 -6.35 2.85 11.17
N VAL A 124 -6.45 4.17 10.91
CA VAL A 124 -7.37 5.08 11.61
C VAL A 124 -8.83 4.76 11.29
N ASN A 125 -9.17 4.54 10.02
CA ASN A 125 -10.53 4.18 9.62
C ASN A 125 -10.96 2.81 10.17
N LEU A 126 -10.02 1.87 10.35
CA LEU A 126 -10.29 0.63 11.10
C LEU A 126 -10.50 0.91 12.59
N ALA A 127 -9.66 1.73 13.23
CA ALA A 127 -9.78 2.07 14.65
C ALA A 127 -11.13 2.74 14.97
N ILE A 128 -11.53 3.73 14.17
CA ILE A 128 -12.86 4.37 14.23
C ILE A 128 -13.98 3.32 14.16
N LEU A 129 -13.89 2.38 13.20
CA LEU A 129 -14.87 1.30 13.03
C LEU A 129 -14.93 0.37 14.24
N LEU A 130 -13.78 -0.14 14.71
CA LEU A 130 -13.69 -1.09 15.82
C LEU A 130 -14.13 -0.48 17.15
N GLN A 131 -13.72 0.76 17.43
CA GLN A 131 -14.10 1.46 18.67
C GLN A 131 -15.57 1.87 18.67
N SER A 132 -16.11 2.35 17.54
CA SER A 132 -17.53 2.76 17.43
C SER A 132 -18.50 1.60 17.64
N VAL A 133 -18.16 0.37 17.19
CA VAL A 133 -19.03 -0.79 17.36
C VAL A 133 -18.81 -1.56 18.68
N ASN A 134 -17.95 -1.06 19.58
CA ASN A 134 -17.55 -1.77 20.80
C ASN A 134 -18.73 -1.99 21.78
N VAL A 135 -19.07 -3.25 22.05
CA VAL A 135 -20.09 -3.62 23.05
C VAL A 135 -19.50 -4.05 24.42
N GLY A 136 -18.19 -3.97 24.58
CA GLY A 136 -17.46 -4.42 25.78
C GLY A 136 -17.72 -3.59 27.05
N GLY A 137 -18.25 -2.36 26.91
CA GLY A 137 -18.64 -1.49 28.02
C GLY A 137 -17.48 -0.87 28.82
N THR A 138 -16.24 -1.05 28.36
CA THR A 138 -15.03 -0.38 28.86
C THR A 138 -13.99 -0.26 27.76
N ASP A 139 -13.20 0.81 27.78
CA ASP A 139 -12.13 1.12 26.81
C ASP A 139 -10.84 0.30 27.06
N ALA A 140 -10.92 -0.74 27.90
CA ALA A 140 -9.83 -1.67 28.18
C ALA A 140 -9.80 -2.88 27.23
N ASN A 141 -10.91 -3.16 26.53
CA ASN A 141 -11.08 -4.27 25.62
C ASN A 141 -12.21 -3.95 24.63
N ILE A 142 -11.93 -4.00 23.33
CA ILE A 142 -12.96 -3.90 22.30
C ILE A 142 -13.59 -5.28 22.15
N VAL A 143 -14.90 -5.38 22.33
CA VAL A 143 -15.67 -6.59 22.04
C VAL A 143 -16.58 -6.29 20.87
N LEU A 144 -16.39 -7.00 19.76
CA LEU A 144 -17.23 -6.86 18.58
C LEU A 144 -18.58 -7.57 18.80
N PRO A 145 -19.71 -7.02 18.30
CA PRO A 145 -21.01 -7.65 18.42
C PRO A 145 -21.09 -8.94 17.60
N GLU A 146 -21.99 -9.85 17.98
CA GLU A 146 -22.18 -11.14 17.26
C GLU A 146 -22.45 -10.93 15.76
N THR A 147 -23.18 -9.86 15.40
CA THR A 147 -23.51 -9.49 14.02
C THR A 147 -22.31 -9.07 13.15
N LEU A 148 -21.17 -8.74 13.76
CA LEU A 148 -19.91 -8.39 13.09
C LEU A 148 -18.79 -9.41 13.35
N SER A 149 -19.12 -10.57 13.93
CA SER A 149 -18.17 -11.62 14.27
C SER A 149 -18.71 -13.01 13.89
N THR A 150 -19.52 -13.63 14.74
CA THR A 150 -19.90 -15.06 14.67
C THR A 150 -21.29 -15.35 14.10
N ASN A 151 -22.13 -14.33 13.92
CA ASN A 151 -23.54 -14.44 13.54
C ASN A 151 -23.94 -13.31 12.57
N ILE A 152 -23.16 -13.16 11.51
CA ILE A 152 -23.40 -12.20 10.42
C ILE A 152 -24.55 -12.66 9.51
N ASP A 153 -25.28 -11.70 8.91
CA ASP A 153 -26.28 -11.96 7.87
C ASP A 153 -25.86 -11.42 6.48
N ASP A 154 -26.51 -11.91 5.43
CA ASP A 154 -26.20 -11.55 4.03
C ASP A 154 -26.22 -10.03 3.79
N THR A 155 -27.10 -9.30 4.51
CA THR A 155 -27.22 -7.84 4.45
C THR A 155 -25.97 -7.17 5.01
N THR A 156 -25.50 -7.64 6.16
CA THR A 156 -24.34 -7.11 6.88
C THR A 156 -23.03 -7.46 6.17
N SER A 157 -22.90 -8.67 5.61
CA SER A 157 -21.78 -9.03 4.72
C SER A 157 -21.74 -8.10 3.49
N SER A 158 -22.88 -7.92 2.81
CA SER A 158 -23.02 -6.99 1.68
C SER A 158 -22.81 -5.51 2.03
N ALA A 159 -22.88 -5.14 3.32
CA ALA A 159 -22.59 -3.80 3.81
C ALA A 159 -21.08 -3.66 4.15
N LEU A 160 -20.49 -4.64 4.82
CA LEU A 160 -19.06 -4.70 5.12
C LEU A 160 -18.20 -4.70 3.85
N HIS A 161 -18.61 -5.40 2.78
CA HIS A 161 -17.87 -5.40 1.50
C HIS A 161 -17.76 -4.02 0.84
N LYS A 162 -18.66 -3.08 1.17
CA LYS A 162 -18.63 -1.70 0.65
C LYS A 162 -17.70 -0.79 1.43
N ILE A 163 -17.25 -1.20 2.62
CA ILE A 163 -16.27 -0.44 3.39
C ILE A 163 -14.94 -0.48 2.65
N ASN A 164 -14.44 0.69 2.30
CA ASN A 164 -13.09 0.88 1.82
C ASN A 164 -12.31 1.64 2.91
N LEU A 165 -11.31 1.01 3.52
CA LEU A 165 -10.55 1.65 4.60
C LEU A 165 -9.69 2.83 4.12
N ASP A 166 -9.45 3.00 2.80
CA ASP A 166 -8.88 4.21 2.21
C ASP A 166 -9.95 5.33 1.98
N ASP A 167 -11.16 5.17 2.51
CA ASP A 167 -12.30 6.07 2.27
C ASP A 167 -13.23 6.18 3.49
N GLN A 168 -12.92 7.12 4.39
CA GLN A 168 -13.63 7.34 5.65
C GLN A 168 -15.16 7.47 5.48
N ASP A 169 -15.64 8.13 4.42
CA ASP A 169 -17.07 8.29 4.14
C ASP A 169 -17.79 6.93 4.04
N THR A 170 -17.11 5.87 3.58
CA THR A 170 -17.68 4.51 3.51
C THR A 170 -17.80 3.83 4.89
N VAL A 171 -16.89 4.14 5.82
CA VAL A 171 -16.96 3.70 7.22
C VAL A 171 -18.09 4.43 7.94
N ILE A 172 -18.19 5.75 7.80
CA ILE A 172 -19.26 6.54 8.40
C ILE A 172 -20.62 6.10 7.85
N THR A 173 -20.75 5.92 6.52
CA THR A 173 -21.98 5.40 5.89
C THR A 173 -22.38 4.04 6.47
N PHE A 174 -21.43 3.13 6.70
CA PHE A 174 -21.73 1.84 7.33
C PHE A 174 -22.24 1.99 8.78
N LEU A 175 -21.61 2.87 9.57
CA LEU A 175 -22.00 3.10 10.96
C LEU A 175 -23.38 3.79 11.08
N GLU A 176 -23.68 4.76 10.21
CA GLU A 176 -24.96 5.47 10.21
C GLU A 176 -26.09 4.67 9.54
N ASP A 177 -25.97 4.30 8.25
CA ASP A 177 -27.06 3.69 7.48
C ASP A 177 -27.30 2.19 7.80
N HIS A 178 -26.25 1.43 8.16
CA HIS A 178 -26.38 -0.01 8.42
C HIS A 178 -26.40 -0.35 9.91
N MET A 179 -25.46 0.19 10.71
CA MET A 179 -25.46 -0.04 12.16
C MET A 179 -26.46 0.86 12.93
N GLY A 180 -26.98 1.92 12.29
CA GLY A 180 -28.01 2.78 12.88
C GLY A 180 -27.50 3.72 13.97
N MET A 181 -26.21 4.04 13.97
CA MET A 181 -25.59 4.96 14.92
C MET A 181 -25.93 6.42 14.59
N ASN A 182 -25.87 7.30 15.59
CA ASN A 182 -25.88 8.74 15.35
C ASN A 182 -24.43 9.22 15.16
N GLN A 183 -24.21 10.25 14.34
CA GLN A 183 -22.90 10.92 14.18
C GLN A 183 -22.18 11.23 15.51
N ALA A 184 -22.92 11.55 16.57
CA ALA A 184 -22.39 11.90 17.89
C ALA A 184 -22.02 10.68 18.78
N ASP A 185 -22.35 9.47 18.34
CA ASP A 185 -21.95 8.19 18.97
C ASP A 185 -20.79 7.52 18.21
N ILE A 186 -20.38 8.06 17.05
CA ILE A 186 -19.24 7.59 16.25
C ILE A 186 -17.95 8.24 16.77
N VAL A 187 -16.89 7.44 16.90
CA VAL A 187 -15.58 7.87 17.42
C VAL A 187 -14.86 8.77 16.41
N SER A 188 -14.27 9.88 16.87
CA SER A 188 -13.53 10.81 16.00
C SER A 188 -12.12 10.30 15.66
N GLU A 189 -11.45 10.89 14.66
CA GLU A 189 -10.03 10.58 14.38
C GLU A 189 -9.13 10.89 15.59
N ASP A 190 -9.33 12.03 16.26
CA ASP A 190 -8.54 12.42 17.46
C ASP A 190 -8.72 11.38 18.59
N ASP A 191 -9.97 10.99 18.87
CA ASP A 191 -10.29 10.02 19.93
C ASP A 191 -9.74 8.63 19.59
N ALA A 192 -9.87 8.19 18.32
CA ALA A 192 -9.40 6.89 17.88
C ALA A 192 -7.87 6.76 17.95
N ILE A 193 -7.15 7.83 17.56
CA ILE A 193 -5.70 7.95 17.70
C ILE A 193 -5.28 7.95 19.17
N ALA A 194 -5.96 8.73 20.01
CA ALA A 194 -5.67 8.79 21.44
C ALA A 194 -5.86 7.42 22.11
N HIS A 195 -6.97 6.74 21.83
CA HIS A 195 -7.27 5.40 22.35
C HIS A 195 -6.23 4.34 21.93
N MET A 196 -5.86 4.31 20.63
CA MET A 196 -4.79 3.43 20.14
C MET A 196 -3.46 3.72 20.83
N ASN A 197 -3.05 4.98 20.94
CA ASN A 197 -1.77 5.35 21.54
C ASN A 197 -1.71 4.98 23.03
N ASP A 198 -2.75 5.34 23.80
CA ASP A 198 -2.88 5.00 25.21
C ASP A 198 -2.87 3.48 25.44
N SER A 199 -3.35 2.68 24.47
CA SER A 199 -3.45 1.23 24.58
C SER A 199 -2.23 0.48 24.06
N LEU A 200 -1.63 0.87 22.95
CA LEU A 200 -0.36 0.32 22.46
C LEU A 200 0.79 0.62 23.42
N GLY A 201 0.80 1.80 24.06
CA GLY A 201 1.77 2.16 25.11
C GLY A 201 1.72 1.29 26.38
N LYS A 202 0.76 0.35 26.48
CA LYS A 202 0.67 -0.65 27.56
C LYS A 202 1.45 -1.93 27.26
N TYR A 203 1.93 -2.12 26.03
CA TYR A 203 2.59 -3.36 25.55
C TYR A 203 4.04 -3.11 25.17
N GLU A 204 4.92 -4.06 25.52
CA GLU A 204 6.21 -4.20 24.84
C GLU A 204 5.97 -4.96 23.52
N ARG A 205 6.39 -4.38 22.39
CA ARG A 205 6.07 -4.89 21.05
C ARG A 205 7.32 -5.49 20.40
N GLY A 206 7.44 -6.82 20.36
CA GLY A 206 8.63 -7.51 19.85
C GLY A 206 9.79 -7.57 20.85
N GLU A 207 10.89 -8.20 20.45
CA GLU A 207 11.94 -8.65 21.39
C GLU A 207 12.91 -7.54 21.89
N ASP A 208 13.38 -7.71 23.13
CA ASP A 208 14.64 -7.14 23.65
C ASP A 208 15.86 -7.83 22.99
N SER A 209 15.94 -7.76 21.65
CA SER A 209 17.04 -8.33 20.87
C SER A 209 17.50 -7.37 19.76
N SER A 210 18.82 -7.30 19.56
CA SER A 210 19.43 -6.29 18.68
C SER A 210 19.13 -6.52 17.21
N VAL A 211 18.63 -5.50 16.51
CA VAL A 211 18.31 -5.57 15.08
C VAL A 211 19.57 -5.46 14.22
N PRO A 212 19.97 -6.53 13.48
CA PRO A 212 21.28 -6.56 12.81
C PRO A 212 21.46 -5.50 11.72
N MET A 213 20.39 -5.09 11.03
CA MET A 213 20.53 -4.09 9.95
C MET A 213 20.98 -2.73 10.49
N PHE A 214 20.48 -2.31 11.67
CA PHE A 214 20.84 -1.04 12.32
C PHE A 214 22.11 -1.12 13.19
N GLN A 215 22.84 -2.24 13.22
CA GLN A 215 24.06 -2.36 14.01
C GLN A 215 25.15 -1.40 13.49
N ARG A 216 25.61 -0.46 14.33
CA ARG A 216 26.76 0.42 14.02
C ARG A 216 28.03 -0.39 13.74
N GLY A 217 28.81 0.06 12.76
CA GLY A 217 30.02 -0.66 12.31
C GLY A 217 29.76 -1.93 11.49
N SER A 218 28.50 -2.32 11.26
CA SER A 218 28.15 -3.45 10.37
C SER A 218 28.63 -3.24 8.94
N GLY A 219 28.61 -1.98 8.47
CA GLY A 219 28.82 -1.66 7.06
C GLY A 219 27.68 -2.09 6.14
N ASN A 220 26.52 -2.48 6.69
CA ASN A 220 25.29 -2.74 5.94
C ASN A 220 24.90 -1.50 5.12
N ILE A 221 24.36 -1.71 3.92
CA ILE A 221 23.67 -0.67 3.14
C ILE A 221 22.17 -0.82 3.43
N ILE A 222 21.55 0.28 3.83
CA ILE A 222 20.13 0.37 4.17
C ILE A 222 19.49 1.33 3.17
N ARG A 223 18.30 0.98 2.70
CA ARG A 223 17.46 1.83 1.85
C ARG A 223 16.23 2.24 2.64
N GLU A 224 15.99 3.54 2.74
CA GLU A 224 14.67 4.13 3.01
C GLU A 224 14.03 4.52 1.68
N VAL A 225 12.79 4.09 1.45
CA VAL A 225 11.91 4.64 0.39
C VAL A 225 10.66 5.24 1.03
N SER A 226 10.24 6.39 0.52
CA SER A 226 9.09 7.15 1.05
C SER A 226 8.08 7.47 -0.06
N VAL A 227 6.81 7.16 0.18
CA VAL A 227 5.70 7.40 -0.75
C VAL A 227 4.61 8.21 -0.04
N SER A 228 4.42 9.46 -0.48
CA SER A 228 3.44 10.39 0.08
C SER A 228 2.04 10.03 -0.43
N GLN A 229 1.12 9.61 0.43
CA GLN A 229 -0.17 9.06 0.01
C GLN A 229 -1.14 10.15 -0.48
N TYR A 230 -1.29 11.21 0.32
CA TYR A 230 -2.11 12.37 -0.02
C TYR A 230 -1.75 13.59 0.83
N LYS A 231 -2.37 14.72 0.49
CA LYS A 231 -2.41 15.96 1.26
C LYS A 231 -3.83 16.19 1.79
N LEU A 232 -3.93 16.70 3.01
CA LEU A 232 -5.18 17.15 3.64
C LEU A 232 -5.12 18.66 3.88
N THR A 233 -6.24 19.35 3.69
CA THR A 233 -6.40 20.79 3.98
C THR A 233 -7.81 21.11 4.48
N GLY A 234 -7.98 22.29 5.10
CA GLY A 234 -9.30 22.80 5.47
C GLY A 234 -9.94 22.10 6.68
N PHE A 235 -9.12 21.63 7.63
CA PHE A 235 -9.58 21.08 8.91
C PHE A 235 -10.57 22.02 9.61
N ASN A 236 -11.57 21.45 10.29
CA ASN A 236 -12.48 22.19 11.15
C ASN A 236 -12.97 21.34 12.33
N ASP A 237 -13.49 22.02 13.35
CA ASP A 237 -13.96 21.41 14.60
C ASP A 237 -15.30 20.65 14.44
N ASP A 238 -15.95 20.77 13.27
CA ASP A 238 -17.28 20.20 12.98
C ASP A 238 -17.19 18.76 12.39
N ASN A 239 -15.99 18.16 12.35
CA ASN A 239 -15.70 16.83 11.78
C ASN A 239 -16.20 16.63 10.32
N SER A 240 -16.30 17.70 9.52
CA SER A 240 -16.58 17.55 8.09
C SER A 240 -15.33 17.10 7.35
N ALA A 241 -15.43 16.09 6.47
CA ALA A 241 -14.30 15.48 5.77
C ALA A 241 -13.29 16.51 5.21
N ASN A 242 -12.02 16.33 5.60
CA ASN A 242 -10.90 17.16 5.16
C ASN A 242 -10.78 17.16 3.63
N GLN A 243 -10.38 18.30 3.04
CA GLN A 243 -10.12 18.36 1.59
C GLN A 243 -8.86 17.55 1.26
N LYS A 244 -9.09 16.33 0.77
CA LYS A 244 -8.06 15.35 0.39
C LYS A 244 -7.63 15.57 -1.06
N GLU A 245 -6.32 15.67 -1.30
CA GLU A 245 -5.68 15.60 -2.61
C GLU A 245 -4.79 14.35 -2.67
N PHE A 246 -5.15 13.35 -3.47
CA PHE A 246 -4.33 12.17 -3.73
C PHE A 246 -3.09 12.53 -4.53
N TYR A 247 -1.92 12.03 -4.10
CA TYR A 247 -0.67 12.24 -4.82
C TYR A 247 -0.49 11.21 -5.94
N VAL A 248 -0.33 11.69 -7.17
CA VAL A 248 -0.07 10.90 -8.39
C VAL A 248 1.43 10.85 -8.65
N HIS A 249 1.99 9.65 -8.65
CA HIS A 249 3.44 9.37 -8.69
C HIS A 249 3.90 8.82 -10.04
N ALA A 250 2.97 8.40 -10.90
CA ALA A 250 3.26 7.91 -12.24
C ALA A 250 2.10 8.27 -13.17
N ASP A 251 2.38 8.72 -14.39
CA ASP A 251 1.35 9.08 -15.37
C ASP A 251 1.61 8.45 -16.74
N LYS A 252 0.83 7.43 -17.07
CA LYS A 252 0.90 6.70 -18.34
C LYS A 252 0.21 7.41 -19.51
N THR A 253 -0.32 8.62 -19.29
CA THR A 253 -0.74 9.50 -20.39
C THR A 253 0.41 10.34 -20.95
N THR A 254 1.56 10.37 -20.26
CA THR A 254 2.84 10.82 -20.83
C THR A 254 3.40 9.77 -21.81
N ASP A 255 4.40 10.15 -22.62
CA ASP A 255 5.20 9.23 -23.43
C ASP A 255 6.12 8.33 -22.58
N GLU A 256 6.74 7.31 -23.19
CA GLU A 256 7.56 6.33 -22.47
C GLU A 256 8.81 6.94 -21.81
N ASP A 257 9.47 7.91 -22.44
CA ASP A 257 10.67 8.54 -21.86
C ASP A 257 10.29 9.43 -20.66
N THR A 258 9.27 10.28 -20.81
CA THR A 258 8.72 11.10 -19.71
C THR A 258 8.18 10.25 -18.56
N PHE A 259 7.48 9.14 -18.85
CA PHE A 259 6.99 8.22 -17.83
C PHE A 259 8.12 7.59 -17.02
N ASN A 260 9.17 7.11 -17.70
CA ASN A 260 10.36 6.54 -17.05
C ASN A 260 11.14 7.57 -16.24
N LEU A 261 11.12 8.84 -16.65
CA LEU A 261 11.81 9.95 -16.00
C LEU A 261 11.17 10.34 -14.65
N VAL A 262 9.84 10.25 -14.51
CA VAL A 262 9.12 10.77 -13.31
C VAL A 262 8.61 9.72 -12.33
N ARG A 263 8.50 8.44 -12.72
CA ARG A 263 7.90 7.36 -11.90
C ARG A 263 8.73 6.89 -10.70
N SER A 264 9.70 7.68 -10.25
CA SER A 264 10.54 7.39 -9.09
C SER A 264 9.87 7.87 -7.79
N SER A 265 10.39 7.41 -6.65
CA SER A 265 9.93 7.80 -5.31
C SER A 265 11.14 8.22 -4.47
N ALA A 266 10.92 9.04 -3.43
CA ALA A 266 11.99 9.56 -2.58
C ALA A 266 12.78 8.39 -1.96
N ARG A 267 14.11 8.44 -2.10
CA ARG A 267 15.01 7.32 -1.81
C ARG A 267 16.28 7.82 -1.12
N TRP A 268 16.63 7.14 -0.03
CA TRP A 268 17.89 7.31 0.69
C TRP A 268 18.57 5.96 0.88
N ASP A 269 19.71 5.76 0.21
CA ASP A 269 20.64 4.67 0.48
C ASP A 269 21.77 5.20 1.39
N TYR A 270 21.98 4.54 2.53
CA TYR A 270 22.98 4.95 3.51
C TYR A 270 23.63 3.74 4.21
N LYS A 271 24.78 3.98 4.84
CA LYS A 271 25.64 2.95 5.40
C LYS A 271 26.08 3.28 6.82
N LEU A 272 25.94 2.29 7.71
CA LEU A 272 26.31 2.42 9.12
C LEU A 272 27.78 2.04 9.35
N SER A 273 28.64 3.05 9.49
CA SER A 273 30.04 2.88 9.87
C SER A 273 30.22 2.87 11.39
N ASP A 274 31.46 2.71 11.88
CA ASP A 274 31.80 2.72 13.30
C ASP A 274 31.44 4.05 14.00
N ASN A 275 31.60 5.18 13.30
CA ASN A 275 31.54 6.53 13.90
C ASN A 275 30.54 7.49 13.22
N ALA A 276 30.03 7.14 12.04
CA ALA A 276 29.17 7.99 11.22
C ALA A 276 28.14 7.19 10.41
N ILE A 277 27.06 7.85 10.04
CA ILE A 277 26.16 7.42 8.96
C ILE A 277 26.69 8.04 7.67
N VAL A 278 26.91 7.22 6.65
CA VAL A 278 27.38 7.65 5.33
C VAL A 278 26.22 7.55 4.34
N PHE A 279 25.70 8.68 3.89
CA PHE A 279 24.71 8.72 2.81
C PHE A 279 25.44 8.58 1.47
N LEU A 280 24.96 7.71 0.60
CA LEU A 280 25.64 7.41 -0.67
C LEU A 280 25.30 8.45 -1.74
N GLU A 281 26.24 8.73 -2.65
CA GLU A 281 26.04 9.53 -3.85
C GLU A 281 24.87 8.96 -4.68
N GLY A 282 23.94 9.82 -5.12
CA GLY A 282 22.74 9.39 -5.87
C GLY A 282 21.43 9.41 -5.06
N ASN A 283 21.45 9.87 -3.81
CA ASN A 283 20.25 10.08 -3.00
C ASN A 283 19.45 11.30 -3.49
N ASN A 284 18.12 11.25 -3.34
CA ASN A 284 17.23 12.31 -3.80
C ASN A 284 15.87 12.26 -3.08
N ASP A 285 15.57 13.30 -2.31
CA ASP A 285 14.27 13.64 -1.72
C ASP A 285 13.60 14.87 -2.37
N SER A 286 14.39 15.68 -3.08
CA SER A 286 13.93 16.84 -3.83
C SER A 286 12.86 16.46 -4.85
N GLY A 287 11.84 17.31 -5.00
CA GLY A 287 10.69 16.94 -5.81
C GLY A 287 9.80 18.10 -6.20
N PHE A 288 8.99 17.83 -7.23
CA PHE A 288 7.94 18.73 -7.67
C PHE A 288 6.58 18.19 -7.23
N SER A 289 5.67 19.08 -6.82
CA SER A 289 4.30 18.73 -6.46
C SER A 289 3.29 19.70 -7.06
N SER A 290 2.03 19.26 -7.13
CA SER A 290 0.87 20.05 -7.57
C SER A 290 1.17 20.83 -8.88
N THR A 291 1.04 22.16 -8.86
CA THR A 291 1.27 23.03 -10.04
C THR A 291 2.67 22.89 -10.63
N TRP A 292 3.71 22.79 -9.81
CA TRP A 292 5.10 22.73 -10.31
C TRP A 292 5.39 21.42 -11.03
N ALA A 293 4.85 20.30 -10.54
CA ALA A 293 4.96 19.02 -11.25
C ALA A 293 4.20 19.03 -12.59
N GLY A 294 3.02 19.65 -12.64
CA GLY A 294 2.29 19.87 -13.89
C GLY A 294 3.07 20.76 -14.88
N GLN A 295 3.72 21.83 -14.39
CA GLN A 295 4.59 22.69 -15.19
C GLN A 295 5.88 21.98 -15.65
N TYR A 296 6.45 21.10 -14.84
CA TYR A 296 7.62 20.28 -15.17
C TYR A 296 7.31 19.32 -16.32
N LEU A 297 6.27 18.49 -16.19
CA LEU A 297 5.79 17.61 -17.27
C LEU A 297 5.51 18.40 -18.56
N SER A 298 4.92 19.59 -18.42
CA SER A 298 4.63 20.49 -19.54
C SER A 298 5.88 21.04 -20.24
N CYS A 299 7.02 21.08 -19.55
CA CYS A 299 8.30 21.51 -20.11
C CYS A 299 9.04 20.34 -20.77
N VAL A 300 9.09 19.18 -20.11
CA VAL A 300 9.70 17.95 -20.65
C VAL A 300 9.02 17.53 -21.95
N ALA A 301 7.68 17.54 -22.00
CA ALA A 301 6.89 17.25 -23.21
C ALA A 301 7.04 18.27 -24.35
N LEU A 302 7.83 19.34 -24.14
CA LEU A 302 8.21 20.34 -25.15
C LEU A 302 9.73 20.35 -25.43
N GLU A 303 10.45 19.28 -25.04
CA GLU A 303 11.91 19.15 -25.12
C GLU A 303 12.65 20.31 -24.41
N GLY A 304 12.07 20.83 -23.32
CA GLY A 304 12.53 22.04 -22.64
C GLY A 304 13.31 21.83 -21.34
N ASP A 305 14.20 22.77 -21.07
CA ASP A 305 14.95 22.87 -19.81
C ASP A 305 14.09 23.55 -18.73
N PHE A 306 13.77 22.82 -17.66
CA PHE A 306 12.94 23.30 -16.55
C PHE A 306 13.79 23.75 -15.37
N THR A 307 13.56 24.98 -14.91
CA THR A 307 14.32 25.57 -13.78
C THR A 307 13.41 26.25 -12.78
N VAL A 308 13.67 26.02 -11.48
CA VAL A 308 13.13 26.83 -10.39
C VAL A 308 14.07 28.02 -10.18
N THR A 309 13.54 29.23 -10.02
CA THR A 309 14.37 30.45 -9.93
C THR A 309 14.12 31.30 -8.67
N ASP A 310 12.98 31.12 -8.02
CA ASP A 310 12.71 31.42 -6.62
C ASP A 310 11.47 30.62 -6.17
N ASP A 311 11.08 30.73 -4.91
CA ASP A 311 9.96 30.02 -4.27
C ASP A 311 8.58 30.21 -4.95
N ASN A 312 8.47 31.08 -5.96
CA ASN A 312 7.24 31.37 -6.70
C ASN A 312 7.43 31.36 -8.23
N GLN A 313 8.66 31.21 -8.76
CA GLN A 313 8.94 31.36 -10.19
C GLN A 313 9.67 30.15 -10.80
N THR A 314 8.90 29.37 -11.55
CA THR A 314 9.36 28.28 -12.42
C THR A 314 9.47 28.75 -13.87
N LYS A 315 10.43 28.17 -14.61
CA LYS A 315 10.68 28.47 -16.02
C LYS A 315 10.83 27.22 -16.86
N CYS A 316 10.52 27.37 -18.15
CA CYS A 316 10.85 26.43 -19.21
C CYS A 316 11.56 27.19 -20.34
N ASN A 317 12.78 26.80 -20.71
CA ASN A 317 13.58 27.47 -21.76
C ASN A 317 13.65 29.00 -21.57
N ASP A 318 14.05 29.44 -20.37
CA ASP A 318 14.10 30.84 -19.90
C ASP A 318 12.76 31.61 -19.84
N GLN A 319 11.65 31.05 -20.33
CA GLN A 319 10.30 31.65 -20.25
C GLN A 319 9.55 31.14 -19.01
N PRO A 320 8.57 31.89 -18.45
CA PRO A 320 7.74 31.40 -17.35
C PRO A 320 7.05 30.07 -17.71
N ALA A 321 7.13 29.07 -16.83
CA ALA A 321 6.56 27.75 -17.11
C ALA A 321 5.02 27.78 -17.03
N THR A 322 4.35 26.97 -17.87
CA THR A 322 2.89 26.91 -17.95
C THR A 322 2.41 25.48 -18.04
N THR A 323 1.37 25.12 -17.29
CA THR A 323 0.75 23.80 -17.34
C THR A 323 -0.06 23.61 -18.63
N LEU A 324 0.29 22.61 -19.43
CA LEU A 324 -0.53 22.12 -20.55
C LEU A 324 -1.80 21.45 -20.00
N ALA A 325 -2.91 21.54 -20.74
CA ALA A 325 -4.21 21.04 -20.27
C ALA A 325 -4.18 19.55 -19.86
N GLN A 326 -3.42 18.72 -20.58
CA GLN A 326 -3.25 17.29 -20.27
C GLN A 326 -2.52 17.01 -18.94
N PHE A 327 -1.78 17.99 -18.40
CA PHE A 327 -1.07 17.91 -17.11
C PHE A 327 -1.68 18.83 -16.05
N ASN A 328 -2.87 19.37 -16.30
CA ASN A 328 -3.64 20.12 -15.32
C ASN A 328 -4.70 19.20 -14.69
N LEU A 329 -4.30 18.42 -13.68
CA LEU A 329 -5.20 17.52 -12.97
C LEU A 329 -6.35 18.29 -12.30
N SER A 330 -7.52 17.65 -12.23
CA SER A 330 -8.65 18.09 -11.41
C SER A 330 -8.51 17.61 -9.98
N THR A 331 -8.98 18.40 -9.02
CA THR A 331 -9.28 17.94 -7.66
C THR A 331 -10.15 16.67 -7.75
N PRO A 332 -9.84 15.59 -7.01
CA PRO A 332 -8.90 15.51 -5.89
C PRO A 332 -7.49 14.95 -6.24
N PHE A 333 -6.94 15.20 -7.43
CA PHE A 333 -5.61 14.70 -7.80
C PHE A 333 -4.57 15.82 -7.95
N SER A 334 -3.39 15.62 -7.34
CA SER A 334 -2.20 16.45 -7.45
C SER A 334 -1.00 15.56 -7.80
N TYR A 335 -0.12 15.96 -8.71
CA TYR A 335 1.12 15.21 -8.94
C TYR A 335 2.08 15.35 -7.75
N LYS A 336 2.92 14.32 -7.53
CA LYS A 336 4.16 14.44 -6.77
C LYS A 336 5.20 13.45 -7.32
N PHE A 337 6.35 13.99 -7.75
CA PHE A 337 7.48 13.25 -8.30
C PHE A 337 8.78 13.75 -7.68
N ASN A 338 9.83 12.92 -7.66
CA ASN A 338 11.18 13.42 -7.40
C ASN A 338 11.61 14.36 -8.55
N ASN A 339 12.59 15.22 -8.32
CA ASN A 339 13.24 16.00 -9.38
C ASN A 339 14.40 15.18 -9.96
N PRO A 340 14.29 14.59 -11.17
CA PRO A 340 15.27 13.65 -11.70
C PRO A 340 16.57 14.32 -12.18
N ASN A 341 16.64 15.66 -12.14
CA ASN A 341 17.83 16.44 -12.46
C ASN A 341 18.75 16.65 -11.25
N GLU A 342 18.30 16.33 -10.04
CA GLU A 342 19.04 16.50 -8.78
C GLU A 342 19.55 15.17 -8.23
N SER A 343 20.66 15.25 -7.49
CA SER A 343 21.30 14.11 -6.84
C SER A 343 22.25 14.64 -5.77
N GLU A 344 22.10 14.17 -4.54
CA GLU A 344 23.04 14.50 -3.46
C GLU A 344 24.37 13.73 -3.62
N PRO A 345 25.50 14.31 -3.17
CA PRO A 345 26.81 13.66 -3.14
C PRO A 345 26.91 12.65 -1.98
N GLU A 346 28.05 11.94 -1.88
CA GLU A 346 28.35 11.16 -0.66
C GLU A 346 28.59 12.11 0.52
N GLU A 347 27.72 12.04 1.53
CA GLU A 347 27.76 12.86 2.75
C GLU A 347 27.94 11.97 3.99
N SER A 348 28.40 12.54 5.12
CA SER A 348 28.70 11.75 6.32
C SER A 348 28.43 12.53 7.62
N TYR A 349 27.47 12.03 8.39
CA TYR A 349 27.00 12.66 9.62
C TYR A 349 27.41 11.86 10.86
N SER A 350 27.70 12.57 11.96
CA SER A 350 28.04 11.94 13.23
C SER A 350 26.82 11.28 13.87
N TYR A 351 27.00 10.18 14.60
CA TYR A 351 25.93 9.72 15.50
C TYR A 351 25.66 10.67 16.68
N ASP A 352 26.57 11.61 16.95
CA ASP A 352 26.34 12.68 17.94
C ASP A 352 25.57 13.88 17.36
N ASP A 353 25.22 13.87 16.07
CA ASP A 353 24.44 14.93 15.43
C ASP A 353 22.99 14.94 15.94
N GLU A 354 22.38 16.12 16.11
CA GLU A 354 20.99 16.24 16.59
C GLU A 354 19.99 16.02 15.44
N ASP A 355 20.32 16.44 14.22
CA ASP A 355 19.40 16.30 13.07
C ASP A 355 19.21 14.81 12.71
N ILE A 356 20.27 14.00 12.86
CA ILE A 356 20.21 12.55 12.70
C ILE A 356 19.36 11.87 13.79
N LYS A 357 19.42 12.35 15.04
CA LYS A 357 18.57 11.82 16.14
C LYS A 357 17.09 12.15 15.91
N ASN A 358 16.80 13.34 15.39
CA ASN A 358 15.45 13.81 15.16
C ASN A 358 14.78 13.12 13.94
N HIS A 359 15.52 12.98 12.83
CA HIS A 359 14.95 12.45 11.58
C HIS A 359 15.08 10.92 11.42
N MET A 360 16.11 10.32 12.03
CA MET A 360 16.39 8.87 11.93
C MET A 360 16.52 8.19 13.30
N PRO A 361 15.61 8.40 14.28
CA PRO A 361 15.75 7.85 15.64
C PRO A 361 15.92 6.32 15.66
N TYR A 362 15.38 5.62 14.66
CA TYR A 362 15.52 4.17 14.49
C TYR A 362 16.98 3.68 14.34
N VAL A 363 17.95 4.49 13.90
CA VAL A 363 19.38 4.09 13.82
C VAL A 363 20.10 4.13 15.18
N PHE A 364 19.39 4.56 16.22
CA PHE A 364 19.84 4.53 17.61
C PHE A 364 19.24 3.36 18.40
N ALA A 365 18.21 2.70 17.86
CA ALA A 365 17.53 1.60 18.52
C ALA A 365 18.48 0.40 18.78
N THR A 366 18.35 -0.15 19.98
CA THR A 366 19.17 -1.24 20.51
C THR A 366 18.41 -2.57 20.59
N SER A 367 17.07 -2.52 20.56
CA SER A 367 16.16 -3.68 20.50
C SER A 367 15.17 -3.61 19.34
N GLN A 368 14.35 -4.67 19.15
CA GLN A 368 13.16 -4.58 18.29
C GLN A 368 12.04 -3.78 18.98
N SER A 369 11.92 -3.86 20.31
CA SER A 369 10.90 -3.12 21.07
C SER A 369 11.05 -1.59 20.95
N GLU A 370 12.27 -1.06 20.84
CA GLU A 370 12.53 0.37 20.56
C GLU A 370 12.13 0.80 19.13
N LEU A 371 12.01 -0.13 18.19
CA LEU A 371 11.56 0.13 16.81
C LEU A 371 10.04 0.00 16.62
N ASN A 372 9.31 -0.44 17.65
CA ASN A 372 7.90 -0.79 17.57
C ASN A 372 7.05 0.12 18.46
N THR A 373 6.93 1.40 18.10
CA THR A 373 6.23 2.43 18.90
C THR A 373 5.18 3.19 18.08
N MET A 374 4.25 3.83 18.77
CA MET A 374 3.41 4.91 18.23
C MET A 374 3.80 6.19 18.97
N VAL A 375 3.89 7.31 18.24
CA VAL A 375 4.40 8.58 18.77
C VAL A 375 3.63 9.74 18.14
N GLU A 376 3.19 10.67 18.98
CA GLU A 376 2.88 12.05 18.58
C GLU A 376 4.08 12.92 19.00
N SER A 377 4.63 13.70 18.08
CA SER A 377 5.78 14.56 18.37
C SER A 377 5.39 15.74 19.25
N GLU A 378 6.36 16.30 20.00
CA GLU A 378 6.20 17.67 20.49
C GLU A 378 6.06 18.64 19.30
N LEU A 379 5.34 19.75 19.50
CA LEU A 379 5.18 20.80 18.50
C LEU A 379 6.49 21.58 18.33
N TYR A 380 7.04 21.60 17.12
CA TYR A 380 8.30 22.27 16.78
C TYR A 380 8.12 23.36 15.73
N ASP A 381 9.12 24.25 15.64
CA ASP A 381 9.17 25.36 14.68
C ASP A 381 10.21 25.06 13.60
N ASP A 382 9.75 24.91 12.36
CA ASP A 382 10.56 24.63 11.16
C ASP A 382 10.95 25.92 10.40
N ALA A 383 10.87 27.08 11.06
CA ALA A 383 11.30 28.35 10.49
C ALA A 383 12.82 28.44 10.38
N SER A 384 13.33 28.97 9.27
CA SER A 384 14.71 29.44 9.24
C SER A 384 14.85 30.68 10.14
N ALA A 385 16.07 31.00 10.57
CA ALA A 385 16.31 32.10 11.51
C ALA A 385 15.93 33.51 11.02
N GLU A 386 15.51 33.66 9.75
CA GLU A 386 15.01 34.91 9.15
C GLU A 386 13.51 34.85 8.77
N ASP A 387 12.85 33.69 8.95
CA ASP A 387 11.44 33.45 8.61
C ASP A 387 10.44 33.83 9.72
N VAL A 388 9.15 33.75 9.39
CA VAL A 388 8.05 33.62 10.37
C VAL A 388 7.94 32.16 10.79
N TYR A 389 7.50 31.90 12.04
CA TYR A 389 7.21 30.56 12.59
C TYR A 389 6.54 29.62 11.56
N LYS A 390 7.00 28.37 11.52
CA LYS A 390 6.43 27.27 10.72
C LYS A 390 6.15 26.09 11.64
N TRP A 391 5.10 26.22 12.45
CA TRP A 391 4.71 25.21 13.43
C TRP A 391 4.32 23.89 12.75
N GLN A 392 4.93 22.81 13.23
CA GLN A 392 4.76 21.44 12.73
C GLN A 392 4.74 20.46 13.89
N TYR A 393 4.04 19.35 13.69
CA TYR A 393 4.13 18.14 14.51
C TYR A 393 3.77 16.95 13.63
N ASN A 394 4.10 15.73 14.05
CA ASN A 394 3.69 14.53 13.33
C ASN A 394 3.25 13.40 14.26
N ILE A 395 2.24 12.65 13.80
CA ILE A 395 1.75 11.44 14.45
C ILE A 395 2.20 10.26 13.59
N TYR A 396 2.99 9.36 14.15
CA TYR A 396 3.53 8.21 13.42
C TYR A 396 3.47 6.91 14.20
N SER A 397 3.32 5.82 13.47
CA SER A 397 3.50 4.45 13.95
C SER A 397 4.71 3.86 13.24
N GLN A 398 5.70 3.41 14.01
CA GLN A 398 6.86 2.68 13.52
C GLN A 398 6.76 1.21 13.93
N SER A 399 7.05 0.31 12.99
CA SER A 399 6.95 -1.13 13.19
C SER A 399 7.99 -1.89 12.37
N TYR A 400 8.96 -2.49 13.07
CA TYR A 400 9.91 -3.46 12.55
C TYR A 400 9.35 -4.88 12.62
N ASP A 401 9.30 -5.52 11.46
CA ASP A 401 8.94 -6.93 11.31
C ASP A 401 10.20 -7.78 11.11
N ALA A 402 10.50 -8.64 12.10
CA ALA A 402 11.67 -9.52 12.07
C ALA A 402 11.61 -10.63 11.00
N THR A 403 10.42 -10.94 10.47
CA THR A 403 10.20 -11.93 9.41
C THR A 403 10.53 -11.35 8.03
N THR A 404 9.97 -10.17 7.71
CA THR A 404 10.23 -9.46 6.45
C THR A 404 11.58 -8.75 6.46
N GLN A 405 12.10 -8.40 7.64
CA GLN A 405 13.25 -7.52 7.86
C GLN A 405 13.04 -6.14 7.24
N VAL A 406 11.87 -5.56 7.51
CA VAL A 406 11.45 -4.20 7.11
C VAL A 406 11.01 -3.45 8.37
N LEU A 407 11.55 -2.26 8.55
CA LEU A 407 10.95 -1.22 9.39
C LEU A 407 9.98 -0.42 8.52
N THR A 408 8.70 -0.45 8.86
CA THR A 408 7.68 0.40 8.22
C THR A 408 7.39 1.59 9.13
N VAL A 409 7.28 2.79 8.58
CA VAL A 409 6.81 3.98 9.30
C VAL A 409 5.61 4.55 8.56
N LEU A 410 4.47 4.62 9.25
CA LEU A 410 3.22 5.21 8.78
C LEU A 410 3.05 6.56 9.48
N ASP A 411 3.15 7.65 8.74
CA ASP A 411 3.31 9.01 9.27
C ASP A 411 2.23 9.96 8.74
N LYS A 412 1.72 10.82 9.64
CA LYS A 412 0.87 11.97 9.36
C LYS A 412 1.52 13.23 9.91
N LYS A 413 2.23 13.95 9.04
CA LYS A 413 2.87 15.23 9.36
C LYS A 413 1.89 16.38 9.15
N PHE A 414 1.64 17.15 10.20
CA PHE A 414 0.88 18.39 10.18
C PHE A 414 1.81 19.60 9.97
N SER A 415 1.33 20.60 9.25
CA SER A 415 1.99 21.87 8.98
C SER A 415 0.98 23.00 9.18
N LEU A 416 1.11 23.70 10.30
CA LEU A 416 0.15 24.67 10.82
C LEU A 416 0.51 26.12 10.41
N GLY A 417 1.78 26.35 10.08
CA GLY A 417 2.28 27.65 9.63
C GLY A 417 2.59 28.59 10.81
N ASP A 418 2.20 29.85 10.69
CA ASP A 418 2.47 30.89 11.70
C ASP A 418 1.60 30.78 12.96
N GLN A 419 0.55 29.96 12.91
CA GLN A 419 -0.35 29.66 14.03
C GLN A 419 -0.09 28.23 14.54
N ALA A 420 0.01 28.06 15.85
CA ALA A 420 0.15 26.76 16.50
C ALA A 420 -1.22 26.05 16.68
N ASP A 421 -2.02 25.99 15.61
CA ASP A 421 -3.44 25.61 15.66
C ASP A 421 -3.88 24.89 14.38
N LYS A 422 -4.54 23.72 14.51
CA LYS A 422 -5.03 22.93 13.36
C LYS A 422 -6.23 23.55 12.65
N SER A 423 -6.96 24.47 13.31
CA SER A 423 -8.08 25.23 12.71
C SER A 423 -7.62 26.40 11.82
N ALA A 424 -6.31 26.67 11.73
CA ALA A 424 -5.79 27.75 10.91
C ALA A 424 -6.07 27.52 9.41
N SER A 425 -6.44 28.59 8.68
CA SER A 425 -6.85 28.48 7.27
C SER A 425 -5.74 28.05 6.29
N ASN A 426 -4.49 28.05 6.76
CA ASN A 426 -3.28 27.59 6.08
C ASN A 426 -2.79 26.22 6.61
N ALA A 427 -3.45 25.64 7.61
CA ALA A 427 -3.11 24.32 8.13
C ALA A 427 -3.32 23.24 7.05
N SER A 428 -2.33 22.37 6.93
CA SER A 428 -2.33 21.22 6.04
C SER A 428 -1.71 20.02 6.74
N ALA A 429 -1.97 18.82 6.24
CA ALA A 429 -1.19 17.65 6.59
C ALA A 429 -0.81 16.86 5.33
N SER A 430 0.20 16.02 5.45
CA SER A 430 0.53 14.99 4.46
C SER A 430 0.70 13.65 5.15
N GLU A 431 0.09 12.61 4.59
CA GLU A 431 0.32 11.23 5.03
C GLU A 431 1.36 10.56 4.14
N SER A 432 2.20 9.71 4.72
CA SER A 432 3.22 8.94 3.99
C SER A 432 3.42 7.55 4.57
N THR A 433 3.80 6.62 3.69
CA THR A 433 4.30 5.29 4.05
C THR A 433 5.78 5.25 3.70
N ARG A 434 6.62 4.85 4.67
CA ARG A 434 8.06 4.69 4.51
C ARG A 434 8.47 3.26 4.82
N PHE A 435 9.36 2.70 4.00
CA PHE A 435 9.93 1.36 4.19
C PHE A 435 11.45 1.46 4.28
N ILE A 436 12.02 0.95 5.37
CA ILE A 436 13.44 0.96 5.67
C ILE A 436 13.94 -0.50 5.80
N TYR A 437 14.86 -0.91 4.93
CA TYR A 437 15.34 -2.30 4.84
C TYR A 437 16.78 -2.39 4.33
N GLN A 438 17.46 -3.49 4.65
CA GLN A 438 18.79 -3.79 4.14
C GLN A 438 18.77 -4.25 2.66
N ILE A 439 19.79 -3.83 1.91
CA ILE A 439 20.08 -4.26 0.53
C ILE A 439 21.54 -4.74 0.40
N ASP A 440 21.84 -5.55 -0.62
CA ASP A 440 23.20 -6.06 -0.87
C ASP A 440 24.12 -4.99 -1.51
N ALA A 441 23.58 -4.18 -2.41
CA ALA A 441 24.29 -3.09 -3.09
C ALA A 441 23.31 -2.00 -3.59
N GLN A 442 23.80 -0.76 -3.75
CA GLN A 442 23.02 0.40 -4.21
C GLN A 442 22.33 0.18 -5.59
N GLU A 443 22.94 -0.64 -6.45
CA GLU A 443 22.44 -1.05 -7.78
C GLU A 443 21.39 -2.17 -7.74
N THR A 444 21.04 -2.67 -6.55
CA THR A 444 20.10 -3.78 -6.34
C THR A 444 18.89 -3.32 -5.52
N ASP A 445 17.84 -4.14 -5.51
CA ASP A 445 16.69 -3.96 -4.61
C ASP A 445 16.13 -5.32 -4.16
N ARG A 446 15.27 -5.29 -3.14
CA ARG A 446 14.38 -6.39 -2.77
C ARG A 446 13.01 -6.18 -3.44
N TYR A 447 12.32 -7.27 -3.75
CA TYR A 447 11.10 -7.23 -4.54
C TYR A 447 10.05 -8.19 -3.98
N VAL A 448 8.78 -7.83 -4.17
CA VAL A 448 7.66 -8.78 -4.15
C VAL A 448 7.66 -9.51 -5.50
N ASP A 449 7.78 -10.83 -5.49
CA ASP A 449 7.70 -11.66 -6.71
C ASP A 449 6.29 -12.25 -6.84
N PHE A 450 5.59 -11.86 -7.90
CA PHE A 450 4.20 -12.29 -8.12
C PHE A 450 4.08 -13.75 -8.55
N VAL A 451 5.17 -14.43 -8.95
CA VAL A 451 5.13 -15.84 -9.39
C VAL A 451 4.46 -16.75 -8.35
N GLY A 452 3.41 -17.46 -8.77
CA GLY A 452 2.49 -18.23 -7.93
C GLY A 452 1.02 -17.93 -8.24
N THR A 453 0.11 -18.46 -7.43
CA THR A 453 -1.33 -18.19 -7.53
C THR A 453 -1.76 -17.12 -6.53
N TRP A 454 -2.57 -16.17 -6.98
CA TRP A 454 -3.15 -15.12 -6.14
C TRP A 454 -4.68 -15.15 -6.25
N GLU A 455 -5.34 -15.15 -5.12
CA GLU A 455 -6.75 -14.78 -5.02
C GLU A 455 -6.90 -13.28 -5.32
N HIS A 456 -7.86 -12.94 -6.16
CA HIS A 456 -8.38 -11.61 -6.38
C HIS A 456 -9.83 -11.53 -5.90
N LEU A 457 -10.13 -10.56 -5.04
CA LEU A 457 -11.50 -10.23 -4.61
C LEU A 457 -11.85 -8.82 -5.07
N GLU A 458 -12.95 -8.68 -5.80
CA GLU A 458 -13.45 -7.43 -6.35
C GLU A 458 -14.83 -7.10 -5.76
N THR A 459 -15.01 -5.92 -5.15
CA THR A 459 -16.33 -5.47 -4.68
C THR A 459 -17.11 -4.84 -5.82
N CYS A 460 -18.30 -5.39 -6.12
CA CYS A 460 -19.25 -4.83 -7.08
C CYS A 460 -20.11 -3.72 -6.43
N ASN A 461 -20.69 -2.82 -7.22
CA ASN A 461 -21.38 -1.61 -6.70
C ASN A 461 -22.57 -1.87 -5.75
N ASN A 462 -23.09 -3.09 -5.69
CA ASN A 462 -24.17 -3.53 -4.78
C ASN A 462 -23.66 -4.18 -3.47
N GLY A 463 -22.36 -4.49 -3.34
CA GLY A 463 -21.77 -5.21 -2.21
C GLY A 463 -21.62 -6.73 -2.42
N GLU A 464 -21.98 -7.26 -3.59
CA GLU A 464 -21.55 -8.60 -3.99
C GLU A 464 -20.05 -8.59 -4.32
N GLN A 465 -19.35 -9.71 -4.08
CA GLN A 465 -17.96 -9.89 -4.46
C GLN A 465 -17.84 -10.79 -5.70
N ALA A 466 -17.02 -10.39 -6.66
CA ALA A 466 -16.47 -11.30 -7.66
C ALA A 466 -15.13 -11.85 -7.18
N ARG A 467 -14.88 -13.15 -7.39
CA ARG A 467 -13.63 -13.83 -7.01
C ARG A 467 -12.96 -14.41 -8.25
N SER A 468 -11.68 -14.09 -8.43
CA SER A 468 -10.85 -14.62 -9.52
C SER A 468 -9.53 -15.18 -8.99
N GLU A 469 -8.97 -16.18 -9.67
CA GLU A 469 -7.61 -16.69 -9.41
C GLU A 469 -6.67 -16.22 -10.52
N TYR A 470 -5.59 -15.55 -10.16
CA TYR A 470 -4.51 -15.11 -11.05
C TYR A 470 -3.30 -16.02 -10.85
N VAL A 471 -2.98 -16.85 -11.84
CA VAL A 471 -1.76 -17.67 -11.84
C VAL A 471 -0.70 -16.93 -12.64
N PHE A 472 0.29 -16.39 -11.93
CA PHE A 472 1.47 -15.76 -12.51
C PHE A 472 2.57 -16.82 -12.69
N GLY A 473 2.81 -17.21 -13.94
CA GLY A 473 3.94 -18.05 -14.32
C GLY A 473 5.22 -17.25 -14.54
N GLU A 474 6.30 -17.95 -14.91
CA GLU A 474 7.61 -17.34 -15.20
C GLU A 474 7.60 -16.29 -16.33
N LYS A 475 6.53 -16.24 -17.16
CA LYS A 475 6.44 -15.44 -18.40
C LYS A 475 5.02 -15.03 -18.77
N ASP A 476 4.06 -15.86 -18.40
CA ASP A 476 2.65 -15.82 -18.76
C ASP A 476 1.77 -15.67 -17.51
N ILE A 477 0.58 -15.12 -17.69
CA ILE A 477 -0.43 -14.93 -16.65
C ILE A 477 -1.73 -15.54 -17.16
N THR A 478 -2.35 -16.44 -16.41
CA THR A 478 -3.71 -16.95 -16.68
C THR A 478 -4.63 -16.55 -15.56
N VAL A 479 -5.87 -16.15 -15.90
CA VAL A 479 -6.86 -15.67 -14.94
C VAL A 479 -8.12 -16.52 -15.07
N SER A 480 -8.75 -16.92 -13.96
CA SER A 480 -10.00 -17.71 -13.97
C SER A 480 -10.97 -17.25 -12.87
N GLY A 481 -12.23 -17.65 -12.93
CA GLY A 481 -13.28 -17.20 -12.01
C GLY A 481 -14.07 -15.99 -12.55
N GLN A 482 -14.21 -14.93 -11.75
CA GLN A 482 -15.18 -13.85 -11.97
C GLN A 482 -14.61 -12.41 -11.91
N GLU A 483 -15.32 -11.49 -12.56
CA GLU A 483 -15.18 -10.02 -12.46
C GLU A 483 -16.53 -9.33 -12.14
N CYS A 484 -16.50 -8.05 -11.74
CA CYS A 484 -17.71 -7.24 -11.52
C CYS A 484 -18.23 -6.57 -12.80
N SER A 485 -19.24 -7.15 -13.44
CA SER A 485 -20.04 -6.47 -14.49
C SER A 485 -21.01 -5.44 -13.87
N GLY A 486 -20.45 -4.37 -13.29
CA GLY A 486 -21.19 -3.25 -12.71
C GLY A 486 -21.75 -3.54 -11.32
N SER A 487 -22.80 -4.36 -11.22
CA SER A 487 -23.49 -4.67 -9.96
C SER A 487 -23.82 -6.16 -9.82
N THR A 488 -23.05 -7.02 -10.49
CA THR A 488 -23.20 -8.47 -10.42
C THR A 488 -21.87 -9.12 -10.83
N PRO A 489 -21.36 -10.11 -10.09
CA PRO A 489 -20.27 -10.97 -10.55
C PRO A 489 -20.65 -11.73 -11.82
N VAL A 490 -19.73 -11.81 -12.77
CA VAL A 490 -19.85 -12.62 -14.00
C VAL A 490 -18.57 -13.42 -14.21
N GLU A 491 -18.68 -14.60 -14.80
CA GLU A 491 -17.51 -15.41 -15.20
C GLU A 491 -16.67 -14.64 -16.24
N LEU A 492 -15.34 -14.79 -16.17
CA LEU A 492 -14.40 -14.15 -17.11
C LEU A 492 -14.60 -14.70 -18.54
N ASP A 493 -14.60 -13.79 -19.52
CA ASP A 493 -14.82 -14.10 -20.94
C ASP A 493 -13.54 -14.59 -21.66
N ASP A 494 -12.36 -14.33 -21.09
CA ASP A 494 -11.04 -14.73 -21.60
C ASP A 494 -10.04 -15.00 -20.44
N GLU A 495 -9.51 -16.22 -20.39
CA GLU A 495 -8.59 -16.70 -19.34
C GLU A 495 -7.10 -16.48 -19.69
N GLY A 496 -6.80 -16.01 -20.90
CA GLY A 496 -5.44 -15.81 -21.42
C GLY A 496 -4.88 -17.03 -22.19
N PRO A 497 -3.55 -17.28 -22.17
CA PRO A 497 -2.53 -16.61 -21.36
C PRO A 497 -2.19 -15.21 -21.87
N TYR A 498 -2.09 -14.27 -20.94
CA TYR A 498 -1.55 -12.93 -21.12
C TYR A 498 -0.05 -12.92 -20.86
N SER A 499 0.66 -11.89 -21.30
CA SER A 499 2.05 -11.63 -20.90
C SER A 499 2.14 -10.52 -19.85
N TYR A 500 3.26 -10.45 -19.13
CA TYR A 500 3.58 -9.29 -18.28
C TYR A 500 3.55 -7.97 -19.05
N ALA A 501 3.84 -7.96 -20.36
CA ALA A 501 3.75 -6.76 -21.19
C ALA A 501 2.30 -6.27 -21.33
N ASP A 502 1.35 -7.18 -21.51
CA ASP A 502 -0.08 -6.85 -21.64
C ASP A 502 -0.62 -6.25 -20.33
N PHE A 503 -0.25 -6.82 -19.17
CA PHE A 503 -0.56 -6.23 -17.86
C PHE A 503 0.16 -4.89 -17.64
N SER A 504 1.42 -4.77 -18.06
CA SER A 504 2.19 -3.51 -17.94
C SER A 504 1.60 -2.37 -18.79
N ASN A 505 0.79 -2.67 -19.81
CA ASN A 505 0.04 -1.68 -20.59
C ASN A 505 -1.16 -1.08 -19.82
N LEU A 506 -1.63 -1.76 -18.77
CA LEU A 506 -2.69 -1.31 -17.86
C LEU A 506 -2.11 -0.51 -16.68
N ASP A 507 -2.75 -0.59 -15.51
CA ASP A 507 -2.33 0.00 -14.24
C ASP A 507 -1.31 -0.81 -13.44
N TYR A 508 -0.94 -2.03 -13.87
CA TYR A 508 0.14 -2.86 -13.28
C TYR A 508 1.52 -2.45 -13.82
N TRP A 509 1.81 -1.15 -13.76
CA TRP A 509 2.87 -0.47 -14.53
C TRP A 509 4.31 -0.89 -14.20
N TRP A 510 4.51 -1.56 -13.06
CA TRP A 510 5.79 -2.12 -12.60
C TRP A 510 6.12 -3.50 -13.20
N PHE A 511 5.20 -4.14 -13.93
CA PHE A 511 5.50 -5.39 -14.63
C PHE A 511 6.30 -5.16 -15.92
N ASN A 512 6.84 -6.25 -16.49
CA ASN A 512 7.62 -6.26 -17.74
C ASN A 512 8.93 -5.44 -17.70
N GLN A 513 9.38 -5.04 -16.52
CA GLN A 513 10.61 -4.30 -16.30
C GLN A 513 11.84 -5.21 -16.52
N THR A 514 12.92 -4.65 -17.08
CA THR A 514 14.17 -5.37 -17.40
C THR A 514 14.69 -6.16 -16.20
N ASP A 515 15.02 -7.44 -16.43
CA ASP A 515 15.49 -8.42 -15.44
C ASP A 515 14.57 -8.67 -14.22
N ARG A 516 13.38 -8.05 -14.17
CA ARG A 516 12.42 -8.14 -13.04
C ARG A 516 10.94 -8.20 -13.49
N ALA A 517 10.64 -8.85 -14.61
CA ALA A 517 9.32 -8.78 -15.27
C ALA A 517 8.11 -9.10 -14.38
N SER A 518 8.26 -9.98 -13.38
CA SER A 518 7.24 -10.40 -12.41
C SER A 518 7.26 -9.63 -11.07
N LYS A 519 8.09 -8.59 -10.93
CA LYS A 519 8.58 -8.08 -9.63
C LYS A 519 8.39 -6.59 -9.44
N ALA A 520 7.81 -6.22 -8.30
CA ALA A 520 7.60 -4.84 -7.87
C ALA A 520 8.41 -4.51 -6.61
N THR A 521 8.83 -3.25 -6.47
CA THR A 521 9.33 -2.73 -5.18
C THR A 521 8.17 -2.35 -4.26
N LEU A 522 8.43 -2.22 -2.96
CA LEU A 522 7.44 -1.73 -2.00
C LEU A 522 6.98 -0.29 -2.28
N ALA A 523 7.82 0.52 -2.95
CA ALA A 523 7.43 1.85 -3.39
C ALA A 523 6.38 1.77 -4.51
N GLU A 524 6.64 0.99 -5.56
CA GLU A 524 5.75 0.83 -6.72
C GLU A 524 4.33 0.38 -6.28
N LEU A 525 4.24 -0.59 -5.37
CA LEU A 525 2.98 -1.13 -4.83
C LEU A 525 2.24 -0.21 -3.85
N ASN A 526 2.77 0.98 -3.52
CA ASN A 526 2.14 1.96 -2.63
C ASN A 526 1.91 3.33 -3.32
N THR A 527 1.94 3.36 -4.65
CA THR A 527 1.74 4.58 -5.47
C THR A 527 0.29 4.79 -5.93
N THR A 528 -0.02 6.02 -6.35
CA THR A 528 -1.14 6.29 -7.27
C THR A 528 -0.62 6.49 -8.69
N VAL A 529 -1.15 5.75 -9.66
CA VAL A 529 -0.87 5.89 -11.10
C VAL A 529 -2.07 6.48 -11.84
N ARG A 530 -1.84 7.39 -12.78
CA ARG A 530 -2.82 7.81 -13.79
C ARG A 530 -2.63 7.00 -15.06
N PHE A 531 -3.70 6.47 -15.64
CA PHE A 531 -3.63 5.70 -16.89
C PHE A 531 -4.87 5.85 -17.76
N CYS A 532 -4.72 5.47 -19.03
CA CYS A 532 -5.83 5.41 -19.98
C CYS A 532 -6.27 3.94 -20.17
N ASP A 533 -7.45 3.61 -19.69
CA ASP A 533 -8.17 2.36 -19.97
C ASP A 533 -8.75 2.46 -21.39
N SER A 534 -7.91 2.45 -22.42
CA SER A 534 -8.36 2.56 -23.81
C SER A 534 -7.56 1.66 -24.75
N ASP A 535 -8.14 1.37 -25.90
CA ASP A 535 -7.88 0.13 -26.61
C ASP A 535 -6.82 0.46 -27.67
N GLY A 536 -5.73 -0.29 -27.71
CA GLY A 536 -4.57 0.09 -28.52
C GLY A 536 -4.06 1.49 -28.16
N TYR A 537 -4.24 1.92 -26.90
CA TYR A 537 -3.73 3.19 -26.41
C TYR A 537 -2.21 3.15 -26.38
N GLU A 538 -1.58 3.96 -27.23
CA GLU A 538 -0.13 4.18 -27.22
C GLU A 538 0.16 5.40 -26.33
N MET A 539 1.13 5.27 -25.43
CA MET A 539 1.53 6.30 -24.45
C MET A 539 1.86 7.65 -25.12
N GLY A 540 1.47 8.76 -24.48
CA GLY A 540 1.60 10.12 -25.00
C GLY A 540 0.44 10.60 -25.88
N ASN A 541 -0.52 9.73 -26.24
CA ASN A 541 -1.73 10.15 -26.97
C ASN A 541 -2.81 10.73 -26.04
N GLU A 542 -3.74 11.52 -26.60
CA GLU A 542 -4.95 11.97 -25.90
C GLU A 542 -5.81 10.77 -25.45
N CYS A 543 -6.05 10.66 -24.15
CA CYS A 543 -6.92 9.61 -23.62
C CYS A 543 -8.39 9.90 -23.96
N PRO A 544 -9.15 8.95 -24.55
CA PRO A 544 -10.56 9.18 -24.87
C PRO A 544 -11.42 9.52 -23.66
N ASN A 545 -12.37 10.44 -23.85
CA ASN A 545 -13.27 10.90 -22.79
C ASN A 545 -14.01 9.72 -22.10
N GLY A 546 -13.94 9.66 -20.77
CA GLY A 546 -14.51 8.56 -19.97
C GLY A 546 -13.67 7.28 -19.95
N LYS A 547 -12.40 7.34 -20.36
CA LYS A 547 -11.43 6.23 -20.22
C LYS A 547 -10.17 6.57 -19.41
N GLU A 548 -10.07 7.78 -18.87
CA GLU A 548 -9.01 8.14 -17.93
C GLU A 548 -9.37 7.69 -16.51
N TYR A 549 -8.43 7.05 -15.82
CA TYR A 549 -8.59 6.58 -14.44
C TYR A 549 -7.31 6.80 -13.62
N PHE A 550 -7.50 6.90 -12.31
CA PHE A 550 -6.44 6.94 -11.31
C PHE A 550 -6.53 5.67 -10.45
N VAL A 551 -5.44 4.93 -10.31
CA VAL A 551 -5.41 3.73 -9.48
C VAL A 551 -4.43 3.93 -8.34
N LYS A 552 -4.95 3.95 -7.12
CA LYS A 552 -4.15 3.88 -5.90
C LYS A 552 -3.92 2.42 -5.54
N TRP A 553 -2.66 2.09 -5.27
CA TRP A 553 -2.24 0.81 -4.72
C TRP A 553 -1.76 1.01 -3.27
N SER A 554 -1.98 0.01 -2.42
CA SER A 554 -1.51 -0.04 -1.03
C SER A 554 -1.05 -1.46 -0.72
N TYR A 555 0.17 -1.66 -0.22
CA TYR A 555 0.73 -2.97 0.12
C TYR A 555 1.58 -2.95 1.39
N MET A 556 1.25 -3.82 2.34
CA MET A 556 2.10 -4.14 3.48
C MET A 556 2.86 -5.44 3.21
N PRO A 557 4.20 -5.47 3.30
CA PRO A 557 4.94 -6.73 3.18
C PRO A 557 4.65 -7.64 4.38
N ALA A 558 4.36 -8.91 4.08
CA ALA A 558 4.28 -9.97 5.08
C ALA A 558 4.96 -11.23 4.56
N GLY A 559 5.47 -12.06 5.47
CA GLY A 559 6.28 -13.22 5.14
C GLY A 559 7.71 -12.85 4.69
N LYS A 560 8.60 -13.84 4.72
CA LYS A 560 10.05 -13.63 4.51
C LYS A 560 10.39 -13.02 3.15
N ASP A 561 9.73 -13.53 2.11
CA ASP A 561 9.98 -13.17 0.71
C ASP A 561 8.98 -12.09 0.21
N TRP A 562 8.36 -11.38 1.17
CA TRP A 562 7.46 -10.23 1.03
C TRP A 562 6.17 -10.46 0.24
N ASP A 563 5.79 -11.70 -0.03
CA ASP A 563 4.73 -12.10 -0.97
C ASP A 563 3.43 -12.60 -0.32
N GLN A 564 3.34 -12.57 1.02
CA GLN A 564 2.17 -13.05 1.78
C GLN A 564 1.25 -11.92 2.28
N GLY A 565 1.49 -10.67 1.86
CA GLY A 565 0.68 -9.51 2.23
C GLY A 565 -0.64 -9.41 1.45
N VAL A 566 -1.42 -8.36 1.73
CA VAL A 566 -2.63 -8.01 0.96
C VAL A 566 -2.35 -6.75 0.15
N LEU A 567 -2.46 -6.86 -1.17
CA LEU A 567 -2.36 -5.73 -2.11
C LEU A 567 -3.76 -5.18 -2.37
N THR A 568 -4.03 -3.99 -1.84
CA THR A 568 -5.29 -3.28 -2.12
C THR A 568 -5.14 -2.42 -3.38
N ARG A 569 -6.19 -2.41 -4.19
CA ARG A 569 -6.34 -1.63 -5.42
C ARG A 569 -7.60 -0.79 -5.34
N ARG A 570 -7.49 0.52 -5.57
CA ARG A 570 -8.62 1.45 -5.66
C ARG A 570 -8.59 2.18 -7.00
N LYS A 571 -9.48 1.80 -7.93
CA LYS A 571 -9.65 2.46 -9.23
C LYS A 571 -10.66 3.60 -9.09
N MET A 572 -10.27 4.81 -9.47
CA MET A 572 -11.04 6.06 -9.32
C MET A 572 -11.21 6.78 -10.66
N GLN A 573 -12.33 7.46 -10.82
CA GLN A 573 -12.55 8.42 -11.92
C GLN A 573 -11.81 9.75 -11.65
N PRO A 574 -11.65 10.66 -12.64
CA PRO A 574 -10.96 11.95 -12.46
C PRO A 574 -11.60 12.94 -11.47
N ASP A 575 -12.81 12.65 -10.96
CA ASP A 575 -13.48 13.36 -9.86
C ASP A 575 -13.23 12.73 -8.48
N GLY A 576 -12.40 11.69 -8.40
CA GLY A 576 -12.06 10.95 -7.19
C GLY A 576 -13.03 9.83 -6.82
N THR A 577 -14.17 9.70 -7.51
CA THR A 577 -15.17 8.68 -7.17
C THR A 577 -14.61 7.28 -7.44
N SER A 578 -14.72 6.42 -6.42
CA SER A 578 -14.31 5.02 -6.49
C SER A 578 -15.16 4.28 -7.53
N ASN A 579 -14.52 3.82 -8.60
CA ASN A 579 -15.14 2.99 -9.64
C ASN A 579 -15.09 1.51 -9.29
N ASN A 580 -14.01 1.08 -8.63
CA ASN A 580 -13.86 -0.25 -8.05
C ASN A 580 -12.85 -0.24 -6.89
N VAL A 581 -13.05 -1.15 -5.92
CA VAL A 581 -12.06 -1.56 -4.92
C VAL A 581 -11.85 -3.07 -5.03
N SER A 582 -10.59 -3.48 -5.03
CA SER A 582 -10.18 -4.88 -5.18
C SER A 582 -9.00 -5.19 -4.24
N THR A 583 -8.81 -6.47 -3.90
CA THR A 583 -7.64 -6.96 -3.16
C THR A 583 -7.03 -8.18 -3.85
N TYR A 584 -5.70 -8.28 -3.82
CA TYR A 584 -4.94 -9.47 -4.22
C TYR A 584 -4.21 -10.06 -3.01
N GLN A 585 -4.20 -11.38 -2.89
CA GLN A 585 -3.45 -12.10 -1.87
C GLN A 585 -2.96 -13.45 -2.39
N LYS A 586 -1.70 -13.79 -2.12
CA LYS A 586 -1.11 -15.06 -2.55
C LYS A 586 -1.73 -16.24 -1.80
N ILE A 587 -2.00 -17.33 -2.51
CA ILE A 587 -2.53 -18.58 -1.95
C ILE A 587 -1.54 -19.73 -2.18
N ASN A 588 -1.47 -20.66 -1.21
CA ASN A 588 -0.45 -21.72 -1.09
C ASN A 588 -0.94 -23.09 -1.57
#